data_AF-A0A852DN85-F1
#
_entry.id   AF-A0A852DN85-F1
#
_cell.length_a   1.000
_cell.length_b   1.000
_cell.length_c   1.000
_cell.angle_alpha   90.00
_cell.angle_beta   90.00
_cell.angle_gamma   90.00
#
_symmetry.space_group_name_H-M   'P 1'
#
loop_
_entity.id
_entity.type
_entity.pdbx_description
1 polymer ?
#
loop_
_entity_poly.entity_id
_entity_poly.type
_entity_poly.pdbx_seq_one_letter_code
_entity_poly.pdbx_strand_id
1 'polypeptide(L)' 'DTAGQERFHTLSTSYFRGAQGFVLVYDITNLKSFQSITIWINDIYEKAGDEVDVILLGNKCDKESERVVPKQKGEKVS' A
#
# COMPACT_ATOMS: atom_id res chain seq x y z
N ASP A 1 -24.58 -11.93 6.02
CA ASP A 1 -24.55 -10.73 6.86
C ASP A 1 -23.73 -11.02 8.11
N THR A 2 -22.46 -10.58 8.10
CA THR A 2 -21.51 -10.39 9.25
C THR A 2 -20.12 -10.07 8.68
N ALA A 3 -20.01 -9.06 7.81
CA ALA A 3 -18.71 -8.58 7.32
C ALA A 3 -18.27 -7.35 8.13
N GLY A 4 -18.16 -7.54 9.45
CA GLY A 4 -17.66 -6.54 10.39
C GLY A 4 -16.27 -6.91 10.86
N GLN A 5 -15.24 -6.60 10.06
CA GLN A 5 -13.87 -6.42 10.52
C GLN A 5 -13.14 -5.53 9.51
N GLU A 6 -13.52 -4.25 9.49
CA GLU A 6 -12.61 -3.17 9.15
C GLU A 6 -11.50 -3.13 10.20
N ARG A 7 -10.66 -4.17 10.27
CA ARG A 7 -9.51 -4.26 11.19
C ARG A 7 -8.50 -3.20 10.77
N PHE A 8 -8.76 -2.02 11.29
CA PHE A 8 -7.84 -1.00 11.74
C PHE A 8 -6.39 -1.27 11.35
N HIS A 9 -5.92 -0.41 10.46
CA HIS A 9 -4.54 0.01 10.37
C HIS A 9 -4.01 0.28 11.78
N THR A 10 -3.28 -0.66 12.33
CA THR A 10 -2.29 -0.36 13.37
C THR A 10 -1.11 -1.23 13.03
N LEU A 11 -0.30 -0.78 12.05
CA LEU A 11 1.09 -1.21 12.00
C LEU A 11 1.68 -0.78 13.36
N SER A 12 1.81 -1.74 14.28
CA SER A 12 2.51 -1.50 15.52
C SER A 12 3.92 -1.04 15.16
N THR A 13 4.30 0.13 15.68
CA THR A 13 5.59 0.79 15.44
C THR A 13 6.81 -0.11 15.69
N SER A 14 6.63 -1.22 16.42
CA SER A 14 7.62 -2.28 16.62
C SER A 14 8.12 -2.97 15.35
N TYR A 15 7.37 -2.98 14.24
CA TYR A 15 7.80 -3.63 12.99
C TYR A 15 8.72 -2.77 12.11
N PHE A 16 8.86 -1.47 12.41
CA PHE A 16 9.70 -0.58 11.60
C PHE A 16 11.19 -0.71 11.96
N ARG A 17 11.53 -1.13 13.18
CA ARG A 17 12.93 -1.36 13.58
C ARG A 17 13.39 -2.75 13.12
N GLY A 18 14.18 -2.77 12.05
CA GLY A 18 14.84 -3.98 11.52
C GLY A 18 14.19 -4.58 10.28
N ALA A 19 13.10 -3.99 9.76
CA ALA A 19 12.56 -4.36 8.45
C ALA A 19 13.48 -3.84 7.35
N GLN A 20 13.88 -4.74 6.43
CA GLN A 20 14.66 -4.38 5.24
C GLN A 20 13.76 -3.89 4.09
N GLY A 21 12.47 -4.19 4.15
CA GLY A 21 11.52 -3.75 3.15
C GLY A 21 10.05 -3.85 3.57
N PHE A 22 9.19 -3.11 2.87
CA PHE A 22 7.75 -3.05 3.08
C PHE A 22 7.03 -3.46 1.80
N VAL A 23 5.94 -4.20 1.95
CA VAL A 23 5.04 -4.52 0.84
C VAL A 23 3.74 -3.78 1.06
N LEU A 24 3.40 -2.89 0.14
CA LEU A 24 2.18 -2.12 0.15
C LEU A 24 1.23 -2.64 -0.91
N VAL A 25 -0.04 -2.81 -0.55
CA VAL A 25 -1.04 -3.40 -1.44
C VAL A 25 -2.21 -2.44 -1.57
N TYR A 26 -2.58 -2.08 -2.80
CA TYR A 26 -3.76 -1.28 -3.11
C TYR A 26 -4.73 -2.05 -3.99
N ASP A 27 -5.97 -1.61 -4.08
CA ASP A 27 -7.00 -2.18 -4.94
C ASP A 27 -7.07 -1.40 -6.26
N ILE A 28 -6.91 -2.09 -7.40
CA ILE A 28 -6.90 -1.45 -8.72
C ILE A 28 -8.24 -0.80 -9.10
N THR A 29 -9.34 -1.21 -8.47
CA THR A 29 -10.69 -0.65 -8.67
C THR A 29 -11.02 0.45 -7.66
N ASN A 30 -10.09 0.81 -6.76
CA ASN A 30 -10.33 1.80 -5.71
C ASN A 30 -9.19 2.83 -5.63
N LEU A 31 -9.40 3.99 -6.23
CA LEU A 31 -8.42 5.09 -6.22
C LEU A 31 -8.08 5.59 -4.81
N LYS A 32 -9.02 5.57 -3.87
CA LYS A 32 -8.77 5.99 -2.49
C LYS A 32 -7.74 5.07 -1.81
N SER A 33 -7.80 3.77 -2.08
CA SER A 33 -6.82 2.81 -1.54
C SER A 33 -5.40 3.13 -2.00
N PHE A 34 -5.24 3.52 -3.28
CA PHE A 34 -3.96 3.95 -3.83
C PHE A 34 -3.47 5.27 -3.23
N GLN A 35 -4.36 6.23 -2.99
CA GLN A 35 -4.00 7.48 -2.32
C GLN A 35 -3.52 7.26 -0.89
N SER A 36 -4.12 6.31 -0.17
CA SER A 36 -3.66 5.94 1.17
C SER A 36 -2.24 5.37 1.15
N ILE A 37 -1.87 4.57 0.15
CA ILE A 37 -0.50 4.05 0.01
C ILE A 37 0.52 5.17 -0.05
N THR A 38 0.28 6.25 -0.81
CA THR A 38 1.22 7.38 -0.88
C THR A 38 1.49 7.99 0.50
N ILE A 39 0.49 8.04 1.37
CA ILE A 39 0.65 8.50 2.76
C ILE A 39 1.52 7.52 3.56
N TRP A 40 1.28 6.21 3.40
CA TRP A 40 2.07 5.15 4.06
C TRP A 40 3.53 5.15 3.63
N ILE A 41 3.82 5.38 2.35
CA ILE A 41 5.19 5.46 1.83
C ILE A 41 5.97 6.59 2.52
N ASN A 42 5.37 7.78 2.61
CA ASN A 42 6.00 8.91 3.29
C ASN A 42 6.25 8.61 4.78
N ASP A 43 5.29 7.98 5.46
CA ASP A 43 5.42 7.58 6.87
C ASP A 43 6.52 6.52 7.09
N ILE A 44 6.67 5.59 6.14
CA ILE A 44 7.75 4.58 6.14
C ILE A 44 9.10 5.26 5.99
N TYR A 45 9.28 6.11 4.98
CA TYR A 45 10.56 6.81 4.77
C TYR A 45 10.92 7.73 5.94
N GLU A 46 9.94 8.41 6.56
CA GLU A 46 10.17 9.25 7.73
C GLU A 46 10.64 8.43 8.96
N LYS A 47 10.11 7.21 9.14
CA LYS A 47 10.37 6.39 10.34
C LYS A 47 11.51 5.38 10.20
N ALA A 48 11.70 4.82 9.00
CA ALA A 48 12.66 3.76 8.72
C ALA A 48 13.89 4.25 7.93
N GLY A 49 13.87 5.48 7.39
CA GLY A 49 14.95 6.06 6.56
C GLY A 49 14.76 5.77 5.07
N ASP A 50 15.66 6.27 4.21
CA ASP A 50 15.61 6.04 2.75
C ASP A 50 16.16 4.67 2.31
N GLU A 51 16.78 3.90 3.21
CA GLU A 51 17.44 2.63 2.90
C GLU A 51 16.49 1.41 2.88
N VAL A 52 15.19 1.65 2.98
CA VAL A 52 14.15 0.61 3.00
C VAL A 52 13.59 0.39 1.59
N ASP A 53 13.55 -0.87 1.16
CA ASP A 53 12.90 -1.25 -0.09
C ASP A 53 11.37 -1.24 0.07
N VAL A 54 10.65 -0.54 -0.80
CA VAL A 54 9.17 -0.55 -0.80
C VAL A 54 8.65 -1.16 -2.11
N ILE A 55 7.88 -2.23 -1.98
CA ILE A 55 7.24 -2.91 -3.12
C ILE A 55 5.75 -2.57 -3.11
N LEU A 56 5.26 -2.06 -4.24
CA LEU A 56 3.84 -1.74 -4.42
C LEU A 56 3.13 -2.81 -5.26
N LEU A 57 2.03 -3.36 -4.74
CA LEU A 57 1.23 -4.40 -5.39
C LEU A 57 -0.20 -3.93 -5.63
N GLY A 58 -0.65 -4.01 -6.88
CA GLY A 58 -2.05 -3.84 -7.24
C GLY A 58 -2.81 -5.16 -7.08
N ASN A 59 -3.77 -5.19 -6.16
CA ASN A 59 -4.68 -6.31 -5.91
C ASN A 59 -5.95 -6.18 -6.77
N LYS A 60 -6.68 -7.29 -6.90
CA LYS A 60 -7.91 -7.45 -7.70
C LYS A 60 -7.71 -7.33 -9.22
N CYS A 61 -6.59 -7.82 -9.73
CA CYS A 61 -6.27 -7.84 -11.16
C CYS A 61 -7.28 -8.64 -12.02
N ASP A 62 -8.11 -9.48 -11.39
CA ASP A 62 -9.27 -10.12 -12.03
C ASP A 62 -10.32 -9.11 -12.50
N LYS A 63 -10.40 -7.93 -11.87
CA LYS A 63 -11.33 -6.84 -12.21
C LYS A 63 -10.70 -5.80 -13.14
N GLU A 64 -9.91 -6.23 -14.12
CA GLU A 64 -9.19 -5.33 -15.03
C GLU A 64 -10.11 -4.36 -15.77
N SER A 65 -11.33 -4.80 -16.14
CA SER A 65 -12.34 -3.97 -16.80
C SER A 65 -12.89 -2.84 -15.91
N GLU A 66 -12.77 -2.97 -14.59
CA GLU A 66 -13.18 -1.97 -13.60
C GLU A 66 -11.98 -1.16 -13.08
N ARG A 67 -10.80 -1.30 -13.70
CA ARG A 67 -9.58 -0.62 -13.27
C ARG A 67 -9.75 0.90 -13.33
N VAL A 68 -9.57 1.55 -12.19
CA VAL A 68 -9.53 3.01 -12.07
C VAL A 68 -8.12 3.53 -11.78
N VAL A 69 -7.21 2.66 -11.34
CA VAL A 69 -5.80 3.00 -11.10
C VAL A 69 -4.95 2.49 -12.28
N PRO A 70 -4.41 3.39 -13.13
CA PRO A 70 -3.55 3.02 -14.25
C PRO A 70 -2.29 2.27 -13.76
N LYS A 71 -1.85 1.25 -14.50
CA LYS A 71 -0.63 0.49 -14.17
C LYS A 71 0.61 1.39 -14.08
N GLN A 72 0.75 2.34 -15.01
CA GLN A 72 1.82 3.35 -15.01
C GLN A 72 1.88 4.21 -13.74
N LYS A 73 0.75 4.37 -13.03
CA LYS A 73 0.73 5.10 -11.75
C LYS A 73 1.32 4.27 -10.61
N GLY A 74 1.17 2.95 -10.66
CA GLY A 74 1.83 2.03 -9.72
C GLY A 74 3.33 1.95 -9.96
N GLU A 75 3.77 1.96 -11.22
CA GLU A 75 5.19 1.88 -11.61
C GLU A 75 5.99 3.15 -11.30
N LYS A 76 5.34 4.31 -11.20
CA LYS A 76 5.99 5.60 -10.86
C LYS A 76 6.20 5.84 -9.37
N VAL A 77 5.62 5.00 -8.51
CA VAL A 77 5.67 5.13 -7.05
C VAL A 77 6.79 4.24 -6.46
N SER A 78 7.44 3.44 -7.30
CA SER A 78 8.64 2.64 -6.99
C SER A 78 9.91 3.43 -7.18
#